data_AF-A0A7V2EV31-F1
#
_entry.id   AF-A0A7V2EV31-F1
#
_cell.length_a   1.000
_cell.length_b   1.000
_cell.length_c   1.000
_cell.angle_alpha   90.00
_cell.angle_beta   90.00
_cell.angle_gamma   90.00
#
_symmetry.space_group_name_H-M   'P 1'
#
loop_
_entity.id
_entity.type
_entity.pdbx_description
1 polymer ?
#
loop_
_entity_poly.entity_id
_entity_poly.type
_entity_poly.pdbx_seq_one_letter_code
_entity_poly.pdbx_strand_id
1 'polypeptide(L)'
;MPALRVQVDGLRIEMTLLADESDETEGPQPPAVEQTFVLDGLTGRGQYQPGGISDLHLTSATTAGDLFGSIELEASAAGLFDADGALTPIGAAVDADLSVDAVPVLFAHDQGRIETLLLTASTDDLAERIDLSIDGEATLAGSESSELSGALTIVNPMRAAGGLNIGLDNVTGTITGRHVPSALFQPALVDTPVRLSRDLGSSFDVTAEFSTGAENETTISLAGAHATLDLAAVVASDGSIDGRRLEAKATVQRELFLELAGMAAEAPILLEVVVNSFHIPRRTPDGKIPLHGLAMRGGLSVDGPHAITLPVEPPMAVQVANIRIAVDTATLQEGIRIEGSADVDEGSVIFDEMVTNLFDEAGALALAAATPVGRVEASGLDGRRLVPLLGSSGAKPIVQGLLAGMVNASLQTARSQDDLQGDFSFQTDLVDATGSVVRRSGALHVAAGEATITVTPAVVAALQEESEEPIRLAGPAKAMITLEPFDLPGASYDEYALPDQPVEMKVALEDVQIEHPALEEPVLVRTMSAEVAARLGASPG
;
A
#
# COMPACT_ATOMS: atom_id res chain seq x y z
N MET A 1 60.44 -2.88 -20.84
CA MET A 1 60.58 -1.59 -20.11
C MET A 1 61.19 -1.83 -18.73
N PRO A 2 61.84 -0.85 -18.06
CA PRO A 2 62.33 -1.06 -16.69
C PRO A 2 61.17 -1.19 -15.70
N ALA A 3 61.32 -2.05 -14.68
CA ALA A 3 60.40 -2.12 -13.55
C ALA A 3 60.40 -0.78 -12.79
N LEU A 4 59.21 -0.30 -12.42
CA LEU A 4 59.03 0.95 -11.69
C LEU A 4 58.68 0.61 -10.24
N ARG A 5 59.41 1.20 -9.30
CA ARG A 5 59.04 1.22 -7.89
C ARG A 5 58.68 2.63 -7.49
N VAL A 6 57.49 2.79 -6.93
CA VAL A 6 57.00 4.06 -6.40
C VAL A 6 56.84 3.89 -4.89
N GLN A 7 57.38 4.85 -4.14
CA GLN A 7 57.23 4.94 -2.70
C GLN A 7 56.58 6.28 -2.38
N VAL A 8 55.54 6.26 -1.55
CA VAL A 8 54.89 7.47 -1.03
C VAL A 8 55.18 7.52 0.46
N ASP A 9 55.78 8.62 0.92
CA ASP A 9 56.14 8.85 2.32
C ASP A 9 55.42 10.09 2.84
N GLY A 10 54.28 9.90 3.53
CA GLY A 10 53.64 10.95 4.33
C GLY A 10 52.79 11.95 3.55
N LEU A 11 51.94 11.47 2.63
CA LEU A 11 50.94 12.32 1.98
C LEU A 11 49.75 12.56 2.92
N ARG A 12 49.35 13.82 3.10
CA ARG A 12 48.12 14.20 3.81
C ARG A 12 47.05 14.60 2.81
N ILE A 13 45.88 13.97 2.90
CA ILE A 13 44.71 14.30 2.06
C ILE A 13 43.60 14.77 2.99
N GLU A 14 43.10 15.97 2.75
CA GLU A 14 41.96 16.54 3.47
C GLU A 14 40.75 16.54 2.54
N MET A 15 39.66 15.95 3.03
CA MET A 15 38.37 15.93 2.34
C MET A 15 37.34 16.58 3.26
N THR A 16 36.77 17.69 2.81
CA THR A 16 35.62 18.30 3.48
C THR A 16 34.35 17.74 2.87
N LEU A 17 33.59 17.00 3.66
CA LEU A 17 32.25 16.57 3.29
C LEU A 17 31.27 17.67 3.68
N LEU A 18 30.55 18.18 2.67
CA LEU A 18 29.44 19.10 2.84
C LEU A 18 28.16 18.28 2.62
N ALA A 19 27.28 18.22 3.61
CA ALA A 19 25.91 17.75 3.38
C ALA A 19 25.20 18.82 2.54
N ASP A 20 24.74 18.44 1.35
CA ASP A 20 24.25 19.36 0.31
C ASP A 20 23.08 20.24 0.81
N GLU A 21 23.08 21.49 0.36
CA GLU A 21 21.99 22.43 0.53
C GLU A 21 20.87 21.99 -0.44
N SER A 22 19.81 21.36 0.07
CA SER A 22 18.66 21.06 -0.79
C SER A 22 18.04 22.36 -1.32
N ASP A 23 17.93 22.43 -2.65
CA ASP A 23 17.15 23.42 -3.38
C ASP A 23 15.70 23.48 -2.84
N GLU A 24 15.25 24.70 -2.54
CA GLU A 24 13.86 25.12 -2.40
C GLU A 24 12.92 24.22 -1.57
N THR A 25 13.04 24.24 -0.24
CA THR A 25 11.88 24.00 0.64
C THR A 25 11.74 25.11 1.68
N GLU A 26 10.54 25.72 1.73
CA GLU A 26 10.19 26.76 2.70
C GLU A 26 10.13 26.17 4.13
N GLY A 27 11.24 26.24 4.85
CA GLY A 27 11.35 25.88 6.26
C GLY A 27 12.71 26.29 6.86
N PRO A 28 12.86 26.36 8.20
CA PRO A 28 14.17 26.60 8.81
C PRO A 28 15.10 25.42 8.49
N GLN A 29 16.07 25.64 7.61
CA GLN A 29 17.11 24.66 7.28
C GLN A 29 17.93 24.31 8.54
N PRO A 30 18.22 23.01 8.80
CA PRO A 30 19.20 22.64 9.80
C PRO A 30 20.58 23.22 9.40
N PRO A 31 21.45 23.57 10.37
CA PRO A 31 22.78 24.10 10.07
C PRO A 31 23.57 23.07 9.25
N ALA A 32 24.29 23.54 8.22
CA ALA A 32 25.21 22.71 7.45
C ALA A 32 26.21 22.03 8.39
N VAL A 33 26.25 20.70 8.37
CA VAL A 33 27.23 19.91 9.12
C VAL A 33 28.46 19.75 8.23
N GLU A 34 29.52 20.47 8.56
CA GLU A 34 30.83 20.32 7.92
C GLU A 34 31.63 19.28 8.70
N GLN A 35 32.02 18.18 8.05
CA GLN A 35 32.99 17.24 8.61
C GLN A 35 34.23 17.19 7.72
N THR A 36 35.38 17.51 8.31
CA THR A 36 36.67 17.31 7.66
C THR A 36 37.20 15.92 7.99
N PHE A 37 37.35 15.09 6.98
CA PHE A 37 38.00 13.80 7.03
C PHE A 37 39.43 13.94 6.52
N VAL A 38 40.41 13.49 7.32
CA VAL A 38 41.83 13.58 6.97
C VAL A 38 42.42 12.18 6.89
N LEU A 39 42.96 11.84 5.72
CA LEU A 39 43.94 10.76 5.58
C LEU A 39 45.30 11.35 5.92
N ASP A 40 45.83 11.03 7.10
CA ASP A 40 47.11 11.54 7.56
C ASP A 40 48.18 10.45 7.46
N GLY A 41 49.34 10.85 6.96
CA GLY A 41 50.48 9.96 6.80
C GLY A 41 50.22 8.79 5.86
N LEU A 42 49.54 9.00 4.72
CA LEU A 42 49.43 7.98 3.68
C LEU A 42 50.85 7.55 3.28
N THR A 43 51.16 6.29 3.54
CA THR A 43 52.42 5.64 3.20
C THR A 43 52.15 4.40 2.38
N GLY A 44 53.05 4.07 1.47
CA GLY A 44 52.84 2.87 0.68
C GLY A 44 53.89 2.63 -0.38
N ARG A 45 53.82 1.43 -0.96
CA ARG A 45 54.70 0.95 -2.00
C ARG A 45 53.88 0.44 -3.17
N GLY A 46 54.25 0.87 -4.37
CA GLY A 46 53.79 0.29 -5.62
C GLY A 46 54.97 -0.32 -6.36
N GLN A 47 54.84 -1.57 -6.79
CA GLN A 47 55.78 -2.20 -7.70
C GLN A 47 55.06 -2.54 -8.99
N TYR A 48 55.63 -2.09 -10.11
CA TYR A 48 55.17 -2.42 -11.45
C TYR A 48 56.25 -3.20 -12.19
N GLN A 49 55.87 -4.35 -12.76
CA GLN A 49 56.74 -5.18 -13.57
C GLN A 49 56.02 -5.62 -14.87
N PRO A 50 56.46 -5.15 -16.06
CA PRO A 50 55.89 -5.59 -17.33
C PRO A 50 56.00 -7.12 -17.50
N GLY A 51 54.90 -7.78 -17.88
CA GLY A 51 54.82 -9.23 -18.02
C GLY A 51 54.97 -10.02 -16.70
N GLY A 52 54.94 -9.35 -15.55
CA GLY A 52 55.13 -9.92 -14.22
C GLY A 52 53.99 -9.57 -13.26
N ILE A 53 54.30 -9.63 -11.96
CA ILE A 53 53.36 -9.26 -10.88
C ILE A 53 53.54 -7.77 -10.57
N SER A 54 52.42 -7.06 -10.46
CA SER A 54 52.35 -5.69 -9.96
C SER A 54 51.69 -5.68 -8.59
N ASP A 55 52.32 -5.05 -7.61
CA ASP A 55 51.85 -5.02 -6.22
C ASP A 55 51.61 -3.57 -5.79
N LEU A 56 50.59 -3.36 -4.98
CA LEU A 56 50.25 -2.10 -4.35
C LEU A 56 49.95 -2.36 -2.88
N HIS A 57 50.59 -1.63 -1.98
CA HIS A 57 50.27 -1.63 -0.56
C HIS A 57 50.24 -0.19 -0.08
N LEU A 58 49.09 0.25 0.41
CA LEU A 58 48.85 1.61 0.92
C LEU A 58 48.27 1.52 2.32
N THR A 59 48.79 2.32 3.25
CA THR A 59 48.26 2.46 4.61
C THR A 59 48.15 3.93 4.96
N SER A 60 47.09 4.30 5.67
CA SER A 60 46.89 5.66 6.17
C SER A 60 46.20 5.60 7.53
N ALA A 61 46.58 6.51 8.42
CA ALA A 61 45.73 6.84 9.55
C ALA A 61 44.59 7.75 9.06
N THR A 62 43.44 7.66 9.70
CA THR A 62 42.30 8.55 9.46
C THR A 62 42.00 9.36 10.70
N THR A 63 41.67 10.65 10.53
CA THR A 63 41.18 11.49 11.62
C THR A 63 39.97 12.30 11.20
N ALA A 64 38.98 12.44 12.08
CA ALA A 64 37.92 13.45 11.97
C ALA A 64 37.55 13.96 13.37
N GLY A 65 37.90 15.21 13.67
CA GLY A 65 37.80 15.74 15.03
C GLY A 65 38.66 14.94 16.02
N ASP A 66 38.03 14.41 17.06
CA ASP A 66 38.69 13.60 18.11
C ASP A 66 38.71 12.08 17.80
N LEU A 67 38.22 11.66 16.63
CA LEU A 67 38.16 10.26 16.21
C LEU A 67 39.40 9.86 15.39
N PHE A 68 39.95 8.69 15.69
CA PHE A 68 41.13 8.10 15.03
C PHE A 68 40.80 6.70 14.49
N GLY A 69 41.28 6.42 13.29
CA GLY A 69 41.11 5.12 12.62
C GLY A 69 42.22 4.85 11.61
N SER A 70 42.05 3.84 10.76
CA SER A 70 43.01 3.48 9.72
C SER A 70 42.35 2.89 8.48
N ILE A 71 43.04 3.02 7.34
CA ILE A 71 42.70 2.37 6.08
C ILE A 71 43.96 1.70 5.53
N GLU A 72 43.83 0.46 5.10
CA GLU A 72 44.88 -0.35 4.49
C GLU A 72 44.34 -0.99 3.21
N LEU A 73 45.05 -0.82 2.10
CA LEU A 73 44.76 -1.44 0.81
C LEU A 73 45.99 -2.26 0.39
N GLU A 74 45.81 -3.56 0.26
CA GLU A 74 46.76 -4.47 -0.38
C GLU A 74 46.16 -4.91 -1.72
N ALA A 75 46.92 -4.85 -2.80
CA ALA A 75 46.50 -5.38 -4.09
C ALA A 75 47.68 -5.98 -4.85
N SER A 76 47.46 -7.10 -5.51
CA SER A 76 48.41 -7.75 -6.40
C SER A 76 47.71 -8.09 -7.72
N ALA A 77 48.42 -7.92 -8.82
CA ALA A 77 47.91 -8.17 -10.16
C ALA A 77 48.97 -8.87 -10.99
N ALA A 78 48.72 -10.12 -11.38
CA ALA A 78 49.58 -10.90 -12.25
C ALA A 78 49.02 -10.88 -13.68
N GLY A 79 49.86 -10.56 -14.67
CA GLY A 79 49.45 -10.59 -16.08
C GLY A 79 48.57 -9.43 -16.55
N LEU A 80 48.26 -8.47 -15.66
CA LEU A 80 47.51 -7.25 -16.02
C LEU A 80 48.24 -6.36 -17.03
N PHE A 81 49.58 -6.44 -17.06
CA PHE A 81 50.40 -5.76 -18.05
C PHE A 81 51.24 -6.77 -18.81
N ASP A 82 51.18 -6.74 -20.13
CA ASP A 82 52.02 -7.60 -20.97
C ASP A 82 53.51 -7.18 -20.93
N ALA A 83 54.36 -7.93 -21.63
CA ALA A 83 55.80 -7.68 -21.68
C ALA A 83 56.16 -6.32 -22.31
N ASP A 84 55.29 -5.81 -23.17
CA ASP A 84 55.40 -4.49 -23.82
C ASP A 84 54.87 -3.37 -22.92
N GLY A 85 54.22 -3.72 -21.81
CA GLY A 85 53.64 -2.81 -20.82
C GLY A 85 52.22 -2.35 -21.16
N ALA A 86 51.55 -2.97 -22.13
CA ALA A 86 50.15 -2.69 -22.43
C ALA A 86 49.22 -3.37 -21.42
N LEU A 87 48.09 -2.72 -21.12
CA LEU A 87 47.07 -3.26 -20.23
C LEU A 87 46.34 -4.43 -20.91
N THR A 88 46.39 -5.62 -20.30
CA THR A 88 45.77 -6.85 -20.76
C THR A 88 44.90 -7.46 -19.66
N PRO A 89 43.60 -7.12 -19.60
CA PRO A 89 42.70 -7.65 -18.57
C PRO A 89 42.41 -9.16 -18.72
N ILE A 90 42.48 -9.67 -19.95
CA ILE A 90 42.22 -11.09 -20.25
C ILE A 90 43.34 -11.94 -19.67
N GLY A 91 42.98 -12.94 -18.87
CA GLY A 91 43.89 -13.83 -18.16
C GLY A 91 44.70 -13.16 -17.05
N ALA A 92 44.33 -11.94 -16.64
CA ALA A 92 44.97 -11.25 -15.52
C ALA A 92 44.34 -11.69 -14.20
N ALA A 93 45.17 -12.21 -13.30
CA ALA A 93 44.75 -12.52 -11.94
C ALA A 93 44.93 -11.28 -11.06
N VAL A 94 43.94 -10.97 -10.22
CA VAL A 94 43.97 -9.84 -9.29
C VAL A 94 43.47 -10.29 -7.94
N ASP A 95 44.21 -10.00 -6.88
CA ASP A 95 43.80 -10.14 -5.49
C ASP A 95 43.93 -8.77 -4.82
N ALA A 96 42.89 -8.29 -4.15
CA ALA A 96 42.88 -7.01 -3.47
C ALA A 96 42.10 -7.08 -2.14
N ASP A 97 42.69 -6.58 -1.08
CA ASP A 97 42.12 -6.49 0.26
C ASP A 97 42.10 -5.03 0.71
N LEU A 98 40.92 -4.52 1.07
CA LEU A 98 40.75 -3.23 1.73
C LEU A 98 40.29 -3.49 3.17
N SER A 99 41.08 -3.05 4.14
CA SER A 99 40.73 -3.03 5.56
C SER A 99 40.53 -1.59 6.02
N VAL A 100 39.43 -1.34 6.71
CA VAL A 100 39.06 -0.05 7.29
C VAL A 100 38.75 -0.28 8.76
N ASP A 101 39.31 0.52 9.65
CA ASP A 101 39.14 0.41 11.11
C ASP A 101 38.83 1.78 11.72
N ALA A 102 37.76 1.84 12.52
CA ALA A 102 37.35 3.02 13.28
C ALA A 102 37.23 4.33 12.46
N VAL A 103 36.73 4.23 11.22
CA VAL A 103 36.62 5.37 10.30
C VAL A 103 35.31 6.11 10.48
N PRO A 104 35.33 7.41 10.82
CA PRO A 104 34.12 8.22 10.87
C PRO A 104 33.56 8.42 9.47
N VAL A 105 32.24 8.33 9.36
CA VAL A 105 31.50 8.50 8.11
C VAL A 105 30.29 9.40 8.34
N LEU A 106 29.86 10.11 7.31
CA LEU A 106 28.59 10.82 7.30
C LEU A 106 27.59 10.03 6.47
N PHE A 107 26.44 9.74 7.07
CA PHE A 107 25.28 9.20 6.37
C PHE A 107 24.22 10.29 6.33
N ALA A 108 24.08 10.95 5.17
CA ALA A 108 23.27 12.15 5.00
C ALA A 108 23.64 13.28 5.98
N HIS A 109 22.93 13.40 7.11
CA HIS A 109 23.17 14.41 8.14
C HIS A 109 23.64 13.81 9.49
N ASP A 110 23.64 12.48 9.61
CA ASP A 110 23.99 11.79 10.84
C ASP A 110 25.45 11.34 10.84
N GLN A 111 26.11 11.52 11.98
CA GLN A 111 27.47 11.00 12.18
C GLN A 111 27.39 9.50 12.43
N GLY A 112 28.16 8.74 11.65
CA GLY A 112 28.39 7.33 11.85
C GLY A 112 29.87 7.01 11.97
N ARG A 113 30.16 5.74 12.21
CA ARG A 113 31.50 5.20 12.27
C ARG A 113 31.49 3.79 11.73
N ILE A 114 32.32 3.52 10.73
CA ILE A 114 32.67 2.17 10.33
C ILE A 114 33.65 1.67 11.40
N GLU A 115 33.24 0.71 12.20
CA GLU A 115 34.10 0.08 13.20
C GLU A 115 35.10 -0.82 12.51
N THR A 116 34.63 -1.69 11.63
CA THR A 116 35.46 -2.53 10.78
C THR A 116 34.84 -2.64 9.39
N LEU A 117 35.65 -2.71 8.35
CA LEU A 117 35.22 -3.13 7.02
C LEU A 117 36.38 -3.82 6.32
N LEU A 118 36.18 -5.07 5.94
CA LEU A 118 37.03 -5.88 5.11
C LEU A 118 36.34 -6.12 3.77
N LEU A 119 36.94 -5.62 2.69
CA LEU A 119 36.55 -5.95 1.32
C LEU A 119 37.68 -6.74 0.67
N THR A 120 37.40 -7.97 0.27
CA THR A 120 38.33 -8.80 -0.50
C THR A 120 37.78 -8.97 -1.91
N ALA A 121 38.56 -8.65 -2.93
CA ALA A 121 38.26 -8.90 -4.33
C ALA A 121 39.31 -9.84 -4.93
N SER A 122 38.90 -10.94 -5.55
CA SER A 122 39.81 -11.89 -6.19
C SER A 122 39.33 -12.33 -7.56
N THR A 123 40.27 -12.62 -8.46
CA THR A 123 40.01 -13.17 -9.79
C THR A 123 41.24 -13.85 -10.36
N ASP A 124 41.01 -14.91 -11.14
CA ASP A 124 42.03 -15.54 -11.98
C ASP A 124 42.02 -14.97 -13.43
N ASP A 125 40.94 -14.29 -13.82
CA ASP A 125 40.78 -13.62 -15.12
C ASP A 125 39.84 -12.40 -14.99
N LEU A 126 40.44 -11.21 -14.92
CA LEU A 126 39.74 -9.94 -14.78
C LEU A 126 38.78 -9.65 -15.94
N ALA A 127 38.92 -10.28 -17.10
CA ALA A 127 37.94 -10.12 -18.18
C ALA A 127 36.69 -10.99 -17.97
N GLU A 128 36.80 -12.11 -17.25
CA GLU A 128 35.71 -13.08 -17.08
C GLU A 128 34.96 -12.92 -15.77
N ARG A 129 35.64 -12.67 -14.64
CA ARG A 129 35.02 -12.71 -13.32
C ARG A 129 35.72 -11.84 -12.29
N ILE A 130 35.01 -11.36 -11.27
CA ILE A 130 35.55 -10.90 -9.98
C ILE A 130 34.70 -11.52 -8.87
N ASP A 131 35.31 -12.19 -7.90
CA ASP A 131 34.67 -12.58 -6.66
C ASP A 131 34.95 -11.52 -5.59
N LEU A 132 33.94 -11.15 -4.82
CA LEU A 132 33.98 -10.05 -3.86
C LEU A 132 33.38 -10.51 -2.54
N SER A 133 34.16 -10.46 -1.47
CA SER A 133 33.73 -10.72 -0.10
C SER A 133 33.66 -9.40 0.66
N ILE A 134 32.59 -9.22 1.43
CA ILE A 134 32.32 -8.05 2.26
C ILE A 134 32.10 -8.56 3.68
N ASP A 135 32.78 -7.97 4.65
CA ASP A 135 32.50 -8.15 6.07
C ASP A 135 32.74 -6.82 6.77
N GLY A 136 31.75 -6.29 7.48
CA GLY A 136 31.89 -4.99 8.11
C GLY A 136 30.88 -4.75 9.22
N GLU A 137 31.27 -3.86 10.11
CA GLU A 137 30.51 -3.39 11.25
C GLU A 137 30.52 -1.86 11.27
N ALA A 138 29.36 -1.25 11.44
CA ALA A 138 29.23 0.19 11.51
C ALA A 138 28.20 0.61 12.55
N THR A 139 28.44 1.74 13.20
CA THR A 139 27.51 2.38 14.13
C THR A 139 27.01 3.70 13.54
N LEU A 140 25.72 3.97 13.68
CA LEU A 140 25.12 5.28 13.40
C LEU A 140 24.74 5.94 14.72
N ALA A 141 24.95 7.25 14.86
CA ALA A 141 24.68 7.96 16.11
C ALA A 141 23.29 7.62 16.70
N GLY A 142 23.28 7.11 17.94
CA GLY A 142 22.06 6.74 18.64
C GLY A 142 21.42 5.40 18.23
N SER A 143 22.06 4.64 17.35
CA SER A 143 21.61 3.30 16.91
C SER A 143 22.49 2.19 17.49
N GLU A 144 22.00 0.95 17.42
CA GLU A 144 22.80 -0.25 17.69
C GLU A 144 23.85 -0.46 16.58
N SER A 145 24.86 -1.30 16.86
CA SER A 145 25.86 -1.67 15.84
C SER A 145 25.19 -2.49 14.74
N SER A 146 25.48 -2.13 13.50
CA SER A 146 24.96 -2.77 12.30
C SER A 146 26.07 -3.57 11.65
N GLU A 147 25.74 -4.77 11.21
CA GLU A 147 26.69 -5.67 10.57
C GLU A 147 26.31 -5.85 9.10
N LEU A 148 27.29 -5.92 8.22
CA LEU A 148 27.15 -6.15 6.80
C LEU A 148 28.08 -7.29 6.40
N SER A 149 27.55 -8.35 5.82
CA SER A 149 28.36 -9.38 5.18
C SER A 149 27.85 -9.69 3.80
N GLY A 150 28.73 -10.06 2.88
CA GLY A 150 28.33 -10.39 1.51
C GLY A 150 29.37 -11.22 0.79
N ALA A 151 28.90 -12.02 -0.15
CA ALA A 151 29.72 -12.75 -1.09
C ALA A 151 29.08 -12.58 -2.46
N LEU A 152 29.76 -11.87 -3.35
CA LEU A 152 29.29 -11.51 -4.68
C LEU A 152 30.25 -12.04 -5.74
N THR A 153 29.71 -12.38 -6.91
CA THR A 153 30.47 -12.72 -8.10
C THR A 153 29.98 -11.83 -9.24
N ILE A 154 30.88 -11.04 -9.82
CA ILE A 154 30.64 -10.17 -10.97
C ILE A 154 31.17 -10.89 -12.21
N VAL A 155 30.32 -11.17 -13.19
CA VAL A 155 30.68 -11.87 -14.43
C VAL A 155 30.86 -10.85 -15.56
N ASN A 156 31.84 -11.06 -16.43
CA ASN A 156 32.22 -10.14 -17.50
C ASN A 156 32.32 -8.68 -16.99
N PRO A 157 33.15 -8.41 -15.98
CA PRO A 157 33.24 -7.11 -15.33
C PRO A 157 33.88 -6.03 -16.24
N MET A 158 34.30 -6.39 -17.45
CA MET A 158 34.96 -5.50 -18.41
C MET A 158 34.10 -5.29 -19.66
N ARG A 159 33.90 -4.04 -20.06
CA ARG A 159 33.26 -3.71 -21.35
C ARG A 159 34.22 -3.95 -22.50
N ALA A 160 33.69 -4.32 -23.67
CA ALA A 160 34.48 -4.50 -24.89
C ALA A 160 35.25 -3.25 -25.34
N ALA A 161 34.73 -2.05 -25.04
CA ALA A 161 35.37 -0.77 -25.31
C ALA A 161 36.37 -0.32 -24.22
N GLY A 162 36.57 -1.14 -23.18
CA GLY A 162 37.27 -0.78 -21.95
C GLY A 162 36.35 -0.19 -20.87
N GLY A 163 36.78 -0.31 -19.62
CA GLY A 163 36.04 0.15 -18.43
C GLY A 163 35.20 -0.94 -17.76
N LEU A 164 34.77 -0.67 -16.53
CA LEU A 164 34.01 -1.62 -15.71
C LEU A 164 32.56 -1.75 -16.18
N ASN A 165 32.06 -2.98 -16.21
CA ASN A 165 30.67 -3.35 -16.39
C ASN A 165 30.19 -3.97 -15.08
N ILE A 166 29.55 -3.19 -14.22
CA ILE A 166 28.97 -3.68 -12.96
C ILE A 166 27.51 -3.25 -12.96
N GLY A 167 26.61 -4.21 -12.99
CA GLY A 167 25.17 -4.05 -13.01
C GLY A 167 24.48 -5.27 -12.42
N LEU A 168 23.19 -5.15 -12.09
CA LEU A 168 22.43 -6.29 -11.56
C LEU A 168 22.33 -7.44 -12.57
N ASP A 169 22.50 -7.16 -13.87
CA ASP A 169 22.48 -8.14 -14.95
C ASP A 169 23.70 -9.07 -14.97
N ASN A 170 24.77 -8.70 -14.26
CA ASN A 170 26.02 -9.45 -14.24
C ASN A 170 26.60 -9.67 -12.83
N VAL A 171 25.80 -9.47 -11.78
CA VAL A 171 26.16 -9.73 -10.38
C VAL A 171 25.37 -10.92 -9.85
N THR A 172 26.05 -11.79 -9.11
CA THR A 172 25.45 -12.90 -8.36
C THR A 172 25.92 -12.91 -6.93
N GLY A 173 25.20 -13.63 -6.07
CA GLY A 173 25.61 -13.90 -4.69
C GLY A 173 24.64 -13.32 -3.68
N THR A 174 25.12 -13.04 -2.48
CA THR A 174 24.26 -12.65 -1.36
C THR A 174 24.88 -11.49 -0.59
N ILE A 175 24.04 -10.56 -0.14
CA ILE A 175 24.38 -9.52 0.84
C ILE A 175 23.41 -9.66 2.00
N THR A 176 23.92 -9.65 3.22
CA THR A 176 23.14 -9.68 4.46
C THR A 176 23.52 -8.50 5.33
N GLY A 177 22.51 -7.79 5.85
CA GLY A 177 22.67 -6.77 6.87
C GLY A 177 21.92 -7.15 8.15
N ARG A 178 22.52 -6.92 9.31
CA ARG A 178 21.86 -7.06 10.62
C ARG A 178 21.77 -5.71 11.32
N HIS A 179 20.65 -5.48 12.01
CA HIS A 179 20.37 -4.25 12.75
C HIS A 179 20.58 -2.98 11.92
N VAL A 180 20.20 -3.00 10.64
CA VAL A 180 20.39 -1.89 9.71
C VAL A 180 19.41 -0.77 10.06
N PRO A 181 19.87 0.48 10.30
CA PRO A 181 19.00 1.57 10.71
C PRO A 181 18.04 1.98 9.59
N SER A 182 16.75 2.04 9.91
CA SER A 182 15.70 2.44 8.96
C SER A 182 15.90 3.83 8.36
N ALA A 183 16.56 4.73 9.10
CA ALA A 183 16.86 6.08 8.67
C ALA A 183 17.72 6.13 7.39
N LEU A 184 18.60 5.16 7.18
CA LEU A 184 19.50 5.11 6.02
C LEU A 184 18.74 4.98 4.69
N PHE A 185 17.58 4.33 4.71
CA PHE A 185 16.79 4.02 3.51
C PHE A 185 15.58 4.93 3.33
N GLN A 186 15.20 5.71 4.36
CA GLN A 186 14.03 6.60 4.29
C GLN A 186 14.08 7.62 3.14
N PRO A 187 15.24 8.23 2.76
CA PRO A 187 15.30 9.16 1.64
C PRO A 187 14.89 8.54 0.29
N ALA A 188 15.12 7.23 0.09
CA ALA A 188 14.73 6.54 -1.13
C ALA A 188 13.20 6.34 -1.27
N LEU A 189 12.45 6.61 -0.20
CA LEU A 189 11.01 6.41 -0.09
C LEU A 189 10.22 7.72 0.04
N VAL A 190 10.85 8.87 -0.21
CA VAL A 190 10.26 10.21 0.00
C VAL A 190 8.93 10.42 -0.72
N ASP A 191 8.76 9.84 -1.91
CA ASP A 191 7.53 9.95 -2.71
C ASP A 191 6.49 8.86 -2.39
N THR A 192 6.67 8.14 -1.29
CA THR A 192 5.79 7.04 -0.87
C THR A 192 5.18 7.34 0.50
N PRO A 193 4.01 6.76 0.83
CA PRO A 193 3.44 6.87 2.17
C PRO A 193 4.20 6.05 3.23
N VAL A 194 5.26 5.33 2.85
CA VAL A 194 6.01 4.42 3.71
C VAL A 194 6.98 5.19 4.61
N ARG A 195 6.90 4.92 5.91
CA ARG A 195 7.83 5.43 6.93
C ARG A 195 8.48 4.25 7.62
N LEU A 196 9.71 3.91 7.24
CA LEU A 196 10.40 2.69 7.70
C LEU A 196 10.52 2.61 9.23
N SER A 197 10.78 3.73 9.90
CA SER A 197 10.88 3.78 11.36
C SER A 197 9.56 3.44 12.07
N ARG A 198 8.42 3.77 11.45
CA ARG A 198 7.07 3.45 11.93
C ARG A 198 6.66 2.03 11.50
N ASP A 199 6.96 1.67 10.26
CA ASP A 199 6.37 0.51 9.57
C ASP A 199 7.18 -0.78 9.78
N LEU A 200 8.52 -0.70 9.81
CA LEU A 200 9.42 -1.83 10.11
C LEU A 200 9.97 -1.75 11.55
N GLY A 201 10.19 -0.54 12.06
CA GLY A 201 10.87 -0.26 13.33
C GLY A 201 12.14 0.58 13.12
N SER A 202 12.86 0.90 14.20
CA SER A 202 14.08 1.73 14.13
C SER A 202 15.23 1.09 13.32
N SER A 203 15.26 -0.24 13.28
CA SER A 203 16.20 -1.04 12.49
C SER A 203 15.53 -2.31 11.97
N PHE A 204 16.16 -2.95 10.99
CA PHE A 204 15.74 -4.23 10.43
C PHE A 204 16.93 -5.06 9.97
N ASP A 205 16.72 -6.37 9.87
CA ASP A 205 17.64 -7.27 9.19
C ASP A 205 17.24 -7.38 7.71
N VAL A 206 18.22 -7.49 6.82
CA VAL A 206 18.03 -7.62 5.38
C VAL A 206 18.89 -8.73 4.82
N THR A 207 18.35 -9.50 3.89
CA THR A 207 19.12 -10.40 3.04
C THR A 207 18.70 -10.16 1.60
N ALA A 208 19.66 -9.90 0.71
CA ALA A 208 19.45 -9.77 -0.72
C ALA A 208 20.26 -10.85 -1.44
N GLU A 209 19.60 -11.64 -2.30
CA GLU A 209 20.25 -12.65 -3.14
C GLU A 209 20.08 -12.27 -4.62
N PHE A 210 21.17 -12.36 -5.36
CA PHE A 210 21.24 -12.05 -6.78
C PHE A 210 21.57 -13.35 -7.53
N SER A 211 20.69 -13.74 -8.44
CA SER A 211 20.87 -14.92 -9.28
C SER A 211 21.33 -14.56 -10.70
N THR A 212 22.08 -15.45 -11.35
CA THR A 212 22.39 -15.35 -12.79
C THR A 212 21.54 -16.34 -13.57
N GLY A 213 21.18 -15.97 -14.79
CA GLY A 213 20.54 -16.88 -15.74
C GLY A 213 19.71 -16.12 -16.76
N ALA A 214 18.78 -16.81 -17.42
CA ALA A 214 17.83 -16.15 -18.32
C ALA A 214 16.87 -15.20 -17.58
N GLU A 215 16.75 -15.32 -16.26
CA GLU A 215 15.74 -14.61 -15.46
C GLU A 215 16.33 -13.49 -14.57
N ASN A 216 17.61 -13.54 -14.20
CA ASN A 216 18.28 -12.53 -13.35
C ASN A 216 17.41 -12.03 -12.18
N GLU A 217 16.89 -12.97 -11.39
CA GLU A 217 15.99 -12.70 -10.28
C GLU A 217 16.79 -12.21 -9.06
N THR A 218 16.26 -11.16 -8.42
CA THR A 218 16.69 -10.66 -7.11
C THR A 218 15.67 -11.05 -6.07
N THR A 219 16.10 -11.69 -4.99
CA THR A 219 15.27 -11.91 -3.81
C THR A 219 15.71 -10.99 -2.68
N ILE A 220 14.75 -10.45 -1.93
CA ILE A 220 14.99 -9.57 -0.78
C ILE A 220 14.10 -10.04 0.37
N SER A 221 14.72 -10.37 1.49
CA SER A 221 14.05 -10.67 2.75
C SER A 221 14.38 -9.57 3.76
N LEU A 222 13.36 -8.94 4.34
CA LEU A 222 13.45 -7.94 5.40
C LEU A 222 12.76 -8.45 6.66
N ALA A 223 13.38 -8.26 7.82
CA ALA A 223 12.79 -8.58 9.11
C ALA A 223 12.98 -7.42 10.10
N GLY A 224 11.90 -6.70 10.39
CA GLY A 224 11.84 -5.64 11.38
C GLY A 224 11.01 -6.04 12.60
N ALA A 225 10.96 -5.14 13.59
CA ALA A 225 10.17 -5.31 14.81
C ALA A 225 8.64 -5.34 14.55
N HIS A 226 8.19 -4.69 13.48
CA HIS A 226 6.76 -4.55 13.18
C HIS A 226 6.31 -5.31 11.94
N ALA A 227 7.22 -5.65 11.03
CA ALA A 227 6.88 -6.40 9.84
C ALA A 227 8.04 -7.22 9.28
N THR A 228 7.69 -8.26 8.53
CA THR A 228 8.59 -9.00 7.65
C THR A 228 8.14 -8.84 6.21
N LEU A 229 9.08 -8.86 5.26
CA LEU A 229 8.81 -8.78 3.83
C LEU A 229 9.74 -9.73 3.09
N ASP A 230 9.19 -10.58 2.23
CA ASP A 230 9.92 -11.46 1.32
C ASP A 230 9.52 -11.11 -0.11
N LEU A 231 10.47 -10.72 -0.94
CA LEU A 231 10.28 -10.25 -2.30
C LEU A 231 11.13 -11.07 -3.27
N ALA A 232 10.57 -11.40 -4.44
CA ALA A 232 11.30 -11.92 -5.59
C ALA A 232 10.90 -11.12 -6.84
N ALA A 233 11.86 -10.48 -7.49
CA ALA A 233 11.63 -9.62 -8.65
C ALA A 233 12.80 -9.59 -9.63
N VAL A 234 12.52 -9.22 -10.87
CA VAL A 234 13.49 -9.00 -11.94
C VAL A 234 13.48 -7.51 -12.30
N VAL A 235 14.65 -6.91 -12.44
CA VAL A 235 14.79 -5.55 -12.98
C VAL A 235 15.07 -5.66 -14.47
N ALA A 236 14.15 -5.16 -15.29
CA ALA A 236 14.28 -5.19 -16.74
C ALA A 236 15.32 -4.16 -17.23
N SER A 237 15.80 -4.35 -18.47
CA SER A 237 16.82 -3.47 -19.08
C SER A 237 16.37 -2.02 -19.28
N ASP A 238 15.06 -1.77 -19.32
CA ASP A 238 14.49 -0.43 -19.44
C ASP A 238 14.20 0.24 -18.08
N GLY A 239 14.53 -0.45 -16.97
CA GLY A 239 14.34 0.01 -15.60
C GLY A 239 12.98 -0.30 -14.98
N SER A 240 12.09 -1.05 -15.65
CA SER A 240 10.88 -1.58 -15.00
C SER A 240 11.21 -2.72 -14.05
N ILE A 241 10.30 -3.02 -13.12
CA ILE A 241 10.45 -4.11 -12.15
C ILE A 241 9.28 -5.07 -12.33
N ASP A 242 9.59 -6.33 -12.58
CA ASP A 242 8.63 -7.42 -12.67
C ASP A 242 8.75 -8.32 -11.45
N GLY A 243 7.78 -8.21 -10.54
CA GLY A 243 7.70 -9.00 -9.33
C GLY A 243 6.96 -10.31 -9.54
N ARG A 244 7.51 -11.39 -8.99
CA ARG A 244 6.93 -12.75 -9.05
C ARG A 244 6.36 -13.20 -7.72
N ARG A 245 6.81 -12.59 -6.62
CA ARG A 245 6.31 -12.87 -5.28
C ARG A 245 6.61 -11.67 -4.39
N LEU A 246 5.63 -11.24 -3.62
CA LEU A 246 5.84 -10.40 -2.44
C LEU A 246 4.96 -10.97 -1.33
N GLU A 247 5.56 -11.32 -0.21
CA GLU A 247 4.85 -11.70 1.00
C GLU A 247 5.24 -10.73 2.10
N ALA A 248 4.26 -10.13 2.75
CA ALA A 248 4.51 -9.25 3.89
C ALA A 248 3.61 -9.63 5.05
N LYS A 249 4.18 -9.68 6.25
CA LYS A 249 3.44 -9.86 7.50
C LYS A 249 3.70 -8.65 8.36
N ALA A 250 2.66 -7.92 8.73
CA ALA A 250 2.79 -6.67 9.45
C ALA A 250 1.87 -6.64 10.68
N THR A 251 2.36 -6.05 11.76
CA THR A 251 1.54 -5.66 12.91
C THR A 251 1.26 -4.16 12.80
N VAL A 252 0.09 -3.83 12.25
CA VAL A 252 -0.35 -2.45 12.05
C VAL A 252 -0.79 -1.86 13.39
N GLN A 253 -0.05 -0.86 13.87
CA GLN A 253 -0.38 -0.15 15.10
C GLN A 253 -1.68 0.64 14.96
N ARG A 254 -2.35 0.91 16.07
CA ARG A 254 -3.69 1.53 16.10
C ARG A 254 -3.71 2.90 15.42
N GLU A 255 -2.66 3.69 15.65
CA GLU A 255 -2.50 5.03 15.09
C GLU A 255 -2.33 4.97 13.58
N LEU A 256 -1.57 3.99 13.09
CA LEU A 256 -1.38 3.76 11.65
C LEU A 256 -2.67 3.24 11.00
N PHE A 257 -3.39 2.35 11.66
CA PHE A 257 -4.68 1.88 11.17
C PHE A 257 -5.70 3.01 11.04
N LEU A 258 -5.72 3.93 12.02
CA LEU A 258 -6.56 5.14 11.96
C LEU A 258 -6.15 6.05 10.80
N GLU A 259 -4.85 6.26 10.60
CA GLU A 259 -4.30 7.07 9.49
C GLU A 259 -4.69 6.48 8.12
N LEU A 260 -4.57 5.16 7.94
CA LEU A 260 -4.78 4.49 6.65
C LEU A 260 -6.25 4.22 6.33
N ALA A 261 -7.02 3.78 7.33
CA ALA A 261 -8.38 3.28 7.13
C ALA A 261 -9.46 4.29 7.57
N GLY A 262 -9.11 5.36 8.28
CA GLY A 262 -10.08 6.29 8.87
C GLY A 262 -10.93 5.68 9.97
N MET A 263 -10.57 4.49 10.47
CA MET A 263 -11.29 3.71 11.47
C MET A 263 -10.40 3.47 12.69
N ALA A 264 -10.99 3.44 13.89
CA ALA A 264 -10.22 3.18 15.11
C ALA A 264 -10.28 1.69 15.48
N ALA A 265 -9.12 1.05 15.65
CA ALA A 265 -9.03 -0.30 16.20
C ALA A 265 -8.74 -0.26 17.71
N GLU A 266 -9.24 -1.22 18.48
CA GLU A 266 -8.93 -1.33 19.93
C GLU A 266 -7.53 -1.90 20.21
N ALA A 267 -7.00 -2.70 19.29
CA ALA A 267 -5.69 -3.35 19.39
C ALA A 267 -4.97 -3.31 18.02
N PRO A 268 -3.64 -3.53 17.98
CA PRO A 268 -2.92 -3.70 16.72
C PRO A 268 -3.51 -4.84 15.87
N ILE A 269 -3.44 -4.67 14.55
CA ILE A 269 -4.01 -5.61 13.57
C ILE A 269 -2.88 -6.37 12.89
N LEU A 270 -2.96 -7.70 12.89
CA LEU A 270 -2.03 -8.54 12.13
C LEU A 270 -2.54 -8.68 10.71
N LEU A 271 -1.68 -8.33 9.77
CA LEU A 271 -1.99 -8.22 8.37
C LEU A 271 -1.01 -9.06 7.56
N GLU A 272 -1.53 -9.88 6.66
CA GLU A 272 -0.75 -10.65 5.71
C GLU A 272 -1.08 -10.18 4.28
N VAL A 273 -0.05 -9.82 3.52
CA VAL A 273 -0.16 -9.49 2.10
C VAL A 273 0.57 -10.55 1.30
N VAL A 274 -0.08 -11.09 0.29
CA VAL A 274 0.53 -12.03 -0.66
C VAL A 274 0.25 -11.53 -2.07
N VAL A 275 1.29 -11.07 -2.76
CA VAL A 275 1.25 -10.66 -4.15
C VAL A 275 1.95 -11.72 -4.99
N ASN A 276 1.19 -12.33 -5.91
CA ASN A 276 1.66 -13.40 -6.79
C ASN A 276 2.32 -12.89 -8.06
N SER A 277 2.05 -11.64 -8.43
CA SER A 277 2.77 -10.94 -9.49
C SER A 277 2.52 -9.44 -9.40
N PHE A 278 3.49 -8.62 -9.75
CA PHE A 278 3.31 -7.18 -9.91
C PHE A 278 4.23 -6.62 -10.99
N HIS A 279 3.87 -5.48 -11.55
CA HIS A 279 4.72 -4.72 -12.46
C HIS A 279 4.80 -3.28 -11.98
N ILE A 280 6.02 -2.78 -11.79
CA ILE A 280 6.30 -1.37 -11.56
C ILE A 280 6.95 -0.82 -12.83
N PRO A 281 6.28 0.10 -13.53
CA PRO A 281 6.84 0.69 -14.75
C PRO A 281 8.08 1.52 -14.40
N ARG A 282 8.96 1.70 -15.40
CA ARG A 282 10.14 2.56 -15.24
C ARG A 282 9.74 3.97 -14.77
N ARG A 283 10.57 4.56 -13.91
CA ARG A 283 10.36 5.94 -13.44
C ARG A 283 10.40 6.91 -14.62
N THR A 284 9.59 7.96 -14.55
CA THR A 284 9.63 9.10 -15.48
C THR A 284 10.92 9.92 -15.28
N PRO A 285 11.30 10.81 -16.22
CA PRO A 285 12.52 11.61 -16.09
C PRO A 285 12.57 12.50 -14.84
N ASP A 286 11.42 12.86 -14.26
CA ASP A 286 11.28 13.58 -12.99
C ASP A 286 11.28 12.64 -11.75
N GLY A 287 11.62 11.36 -11.94
CA GLY A 287 11.79 10.38 -10.86
C GLY A 287 10.50 9.72 -10.37
N LYS A 288 9.33 10.06 -10.91
CA LYS A 288 8.03 9.54 -10.43
C LYS A 288 7.68 8.18 -11.03
N ILE A 289 6.84 7.44 -10.32
CA ILE A 289 6.28 6.17 -10.82
C ILE A 289 4.98 6.49 -11.58
N PRO A 290 4.86 6.13 -12.87
CA PRO A 290 3.63 6.36 -13.62
C PRO A 290 2.55 5.36 -13.18
N LEU A 291 1.61 5.83 -12.34
CA LEU A 291 0.60 4.99 -11.69
C LEU A 291 -0.28 4.19 -12.68
N HIS A 292 -0.61 4.77 -13.83
CA HIS A 292 -1.47 4.13 -14.84
C HIS A 292 -0.90 2.78 -15.36
N GLY A 293 0.43 2.62 -15.33
CA GLY A 293 1.11 1.41 -15.80
C GLY A 293 1.33 0.34 -14.71
N LEU A 294 0.91 0.58 -13.47
CA LEU A 294 1.04 -0.40 -12.39
C LEU A 294 0.16 -1.62 -12.65
N ALA A 295 0.71 -2.81 -12.45
CA ALA A 295 -0.01 -4.08 -12.50
C ALA A 295 0.17 -4.83 -11.19
N MET A 296 -0.84 -5.58 -10.75
CA MET A 296 -0.76 -6.36 -9.52
C MET A 296 -1.79 -7.49 -9.54
N ARG A 297 -1.37 -8.66 -9.09
CA ARG A 297 -2.26 -9.76 -8.73
C ARG A 297 -1.88 -10.31 -7.37
N GLY A 298 -2.77 -10.22 -6.41
CA GLY A 298 -2.48 -10.57 -5.04
C GLY A 298 -3.68 -10.44 -4.13
N GLY A 299 -3.41 -10.46 -2.84
CA GLY A 299 -4.41 -10.22 -1.84
C GLY A 299 -3.83 -9.88 -0.48
N LEU A 300 -4.74 -9.54 0.40
CA LEU A 300 -4.59 -9.13 1.76
C LEU A 300 -5.50 -10.03 2.61
N SER A 301 -5.02 -10.47 3.75
CA SER A 301 -5.83 -11.11 4.78
C SER A 301 -5.54 -10.55 6.16
N VAL A 302 -6.60 -10.48 6.97
CA VAL A 302 -6.54 -10.13 8.39
C VAL A 302 -7.31 -11.20 9.16
N ASP A 303 -6.59 -11.87 10.07
CA ASP A 303 -7.11 -12.98 10.86
C ASP A 303 -7.63 -12.53 12.23
N GLY A 304 -8.65 -13.22 12.72
CA GLY A 304 -9.20 -13.04 14.06
C GLY A 304 -10.30 -11.97 14.13
N PRO A 305 -11.03 -11.90 15.27
CA PRO A 305 -11.97 -10.82 15.50
C PRO A 305 -11.23 -9.57 15.97
N HIS A 306 -11.50 -8.45 15.30
CA HIS A 306 -11.02 -7.12 15.65
C HIS A 306 -12.20 -6.22 15.98
N ALA A 307 -12.12 -5.58 17.15
CA ALA A 307 -13.03 -4.50 17.52
C ALA A 307 -12.62 -3.22 16.77
N ILE A 308 -13.48 -2.79 15.84
CA ILE A 308 -13.30 -1.61 15.01
C ILE A 308 -14.43 -0.62 15.29
N THR A 309 -14.09 0.65 15.50
CA THR A 309 -15.05 1.75 15.58
C THR A 309 -15.14 2.45 14.24
N LEU A 310 -16.33 2.39 13.63
CA LEU A 310 -16.65 3.08 12.39
C LEU A 310 -16.90 4.58 12.64
N PRO A 311 -16.44 5.46 11.74
CA PRO A 311 -16.51 6.92 11.90
C PRO A 311 -17.90 7.47 11.52
N VAL A 312 -18.96 6.90 12.09
CA VAL A 312 -20.34 7.36 11.94
C VAL A 312 -20.81 8.10 13.19
N GLU A 313 -21.94 8.79 13.12
CA GLU A 313 -22.48 9.56 14.25
C GLU A 313 -23.83 8.98 14.73
N PRO A 314 -23.93 8.46 15.97
CA PRO A 314 -22.84 8.24 16.93
C PRO A 314 -21.86 7.14 16.50
N PRO A 315 -20.59 7.16 16.98
CA PRO A 315 -19.59 6.15 16.63
C PRO A 315 -20.09 4.73 16.91
N MET A 316 -19.82 3.82 15.98
CA MET A 316 -20.34 2.47 16.02
C MET A 316 -19.22 1.44 16.12
N ALA A 317 -19.23 0.65 17.19
CA ALA A 317 -18.29 -0.46 17.35
C ALA A 317 -18.85 -1.72 16.68
N VAL A 318 -18.01 -2.38 15.88
CA VAL A 318 -18.29 -3.65 15.20
C VAL A 318 -17.15 -4.63 15.44
N GLN A 319 -17.45 -5.92 15.47
CA GLN A 319 -16.45 -6.98 15.40
C GLN A 319 -16.26 -7.37 13.95
N VAL A 320 -15.03 -7.30 13.44
CA VAL A 320 -14.71 -7.70 12.08
C VAL A 320 -13.73 -8.86 12.11
N ALA A 321 -14.00 -9.92 11.35
CA ALA A 321 -13.12 -11.08 11.26
C ALA A 321 -13.00 -11.60 9.82
N ASN A 322 -12.01 -12.47 9.61
CA ASN A 322 -11.82 -13.19 8.35
C ASN A 322 -11.79 -12.28 7.11
N ILE A 323 -11.16 -11.11 7.25
CA ILE A 323 -11.08 -10.15 6.15
C ILE A 323 -10.16 -10.73 5.11
N ARG A 324 -10.66 -10.82 3.87
CA ARG A 324 -9.89 -11.19 2.70
C ARG A 324 -10.19 -10.19 1.60
N ILE A 325 -9.15 -9.67 0.98
CA ILE A 325 -9.27 -8.80 -0.20
C ILE A 325 -8.31 -9.34 -1.25
N ALA A 326 -8.80 -9.68 -2.43
CA ALA A 326 -8.00 -10.02 -3.58
C ALA A 326 -8.08 -8.87 -4.60
N VAL A 327 -6.96 -8.59 -5.23
CA VAL A 327 -6.82 -7.56 -6.24
C VAL A 327 -6.21 -8.17 -7.49
N ASP A 328 -6.80 -7.86 -8.65
CA ASP A 328 -6.27 -8.26 -9.96
C ASP A 328 -6.36 -7.07 -10.93
N THR A 329 -5.22 -6.65 -11.45
CA THR A 329 -5.11 -5.58 -12.44
C THR A 329 -3.96 -5.87 -13.40
N ALA A 330 -4.27 -5.88 -14.69
CA ALA A 330 -3.27 -5.97 -15.76
C ALA A 330 -2.55 -4.63 -15.94
N THR A 331 -3.28 -3.53 -15.87
CA THR A 331 -2.78 -2.16 -15.67
C THR A 331 -3.85 -1.34 -14.95
N LEU A 332 -3.48 -0.41 -14.07
CA LEU A 332 -4.46 0.48 -13.44
C LEU A 332 -5.21 1.34 -14.47
N GLN A 333 -4.63 1.61 -15.64
CA GLN A 333 -5.30 2.30 -16.75
C GLN A 333 -6.55 1.55 -17.25
N GLU A 334 -6.46 0.21 -17.35
CA GLU A 334 -7.57 -0.64 -17.78
C GLU A 334 -8.59 -0.86 -16.65
N GLY A 335 -8.13 -0.79 -15.40
CA GLY A 335 -8.93 -0.87 -14.20
C GLY A 335 -8.41 -1.93 -13.22
N ILE A 336 -9.13 -2.08 -12.12
CA ILE A 336 -8.77 -2.95 -11.01
C ILE A 336 -9.97 -3.78 -10.61
N ARG A 337 -9.83 -5.10 -10.59
CA ARG A 337 -10.80 -5.99 -9.97
C ARG A 337 -10.47 -6.14 -8.50
N ILE A 338 -11.46 -5.94 -7.64
CA ILE A 338 -11.35 -6.09 -6.20
C ILE A 338 -12.44 -7.06 -5.75
N GLU A 339 -12.00 -8.21 -5.23
CA GLU A 339 -12.86 -9.18 -4.58
C GLU A 339 -12.59 -9.11 -3.08
N GLY A 340 -13.62 -9.11 -2.25
CA GLY A 340 -13.40 -9.12 -0.82
C GLY A 340 -14.53 -9.72 -0.02
N SER A 341 -14.19 -10.14 1.19
CA SER A 341 -15.12 -10.69 2.16
C SER A 341 -14.70 -10.32 3.57
N ALA A 342 -15.65 -10.10 4.46
CA ALA A 342 -15.43 -9.98 5.89
C ALA A 342 -16.65 -10.47 6.66
N ASP A 343 -16.41 -11.08 7.81
CA ASP A 343 -17.45 -11.32 8.80
C ASP A 343 -17.60 -10.06 9.65
N VAL A 344 -18.83 -9.58 9.81
CA VAL A 344 -19.15 -8.38 10.59
C VAL A 344 -20.21 -8.76 11.62
N ASP A 345 -19.79 -8.80 12.88
CA ASP A 345 -20.56 -9.30 14.01
C ASP A 345 -21.11 -10.73 13.76
N GLU A 346 -22.41 -10.85 13.47
CA GLU A 346 -23.11 -12.11 13.21
C GLU A 346 -23.34 -12.37 11.70
N GLY A 347 -23.05 -11.39 10.86
CA GLY A 347 -23.26 -11.46 9.41
C GLY A 347 -21.97 -11.39 8.61
N SER A 348 -22.12 -11.22 7.29
CA SER A 348 -21.00 -11.15 6.36
C SER A 348 -21.23 -10.10 5.29
N VAL A 349 -20.13 -9.49 4.82
CA VAL A 349 -20.11 -8.62 3.65
C VAL A 349 -19.19 -9.23 2.61
N ILE A 350 -19.64 -9.29 1.36
CA ILE A 350 -18.88 -9.76 0.20
C ILE A 350 -18.99 -8.69 -0.90
N PHE A 351 -17.90 -8.46 -1.62
CA PHE A 351 -17.91 -7.63 -2.81
C PHE A 351 -17.02 -8.21 -3.90
N ASP A 352 -17.39 -8.01 -5.15
CA ASP A 352 -16.62 -8.36 -6.35
C ASP A 352 -16.90 -7.29 -7.39
N GLU A 353 -15.97 -6.36 -7.57
CA GLU A 353 -16.14 -5.19 -8.42
C GLU A 353 -14.93 -4.99 -9.35
N MET A 354 -15.21 -4.69 -10.61
CA MET A 354 -14.25 -4.12 -11.54
C MET A 354 -14.41 -2.60 -11.53
N VAL A 355 -13.39 -1.90 -11.02
CA VAL A 355 -13.35 -0.44 -10.98
C VAL A 355 -12.55 0.06 -12.18
N THR A 356 -13.20 0.86 -13.02
CA THR A 356 -12.61 1.47 -14.23
C THR A 356 -12.64 2.99 -14.14
N ASN A 357 -12.04 3.69 -15.11
CA ASN A 357 -12.00 5.16 -15.16
C ASN A 357 -11.30 5.79 -13.94
N LEU A 358 -10.21 5.16 -13.48
CA LEU A 358 -9.41 5.64 -12.34
C LEU A 358 -8.59 6.89 -12.66
N PHE A 359 -8.38 7.19 -13.94
CA PHE A 359 -7.56 8.31 -14.40
C PHE A 359 -8.36 9.23 -15.32
N ASP A 360 -8.08 10.53 -15.24
CA ASP A 360 -8.58 11.52 -16.20
C ASP A 360 -7.81 11.49 -17.53
N GLU A 361 -8.19 12.34 -18.48
CA GLU A 361 -7.52 12.47 -19.79
C GLU A 361 -6.06 12.94 -19.67
N ALA A 362 -5.69 13.59 -18.57
CA ALA A 362 -4.32 14.03 -18.29
C ALA A 362 -3.48 12.93 -17.61
N GLY A 363 -4.07 11.79 -17.27
CA GLY A 363 -3.43 10.67 -16.58
C GLY A 363 -3.31 10.85 -15.07
N ALA A 364 -4.02 11.80 -14.48
CA ALA A 364 -4.09 11.99 -13.02
C ALA A 364 -5.22 11.15 -12.41
N LEU A 365 -5.06 10.72 -11.15
CA LEU A 365 -6.10 9.95 -10.44
C LEU A 365 -7.38 10.78 -10.31
N ALA A 366 -8.49 10.22 -10.78
CA ALA A 366 -9.81 10.84 -10.81
C ALA A 366 -10.84 9.95 -10.11
N LEU A 367 -10.69 9.76 -8.79
CA LEU A 367 -11.51 8.82 -8.01
C LEU A 367 -13.02 9.10 -8.10
N ALA A 368 -13.44 10.35 -8.31
CA ALA A 368 -14.86 10.69 -8.49
C ALA A 368 -15.46 10.18 -9.83
N ALA A 369 -14.61 9.97 -10.83
CA ALA A 369 -14.98 9.41 -12.14
C ALA A 369 -14.90 7.87 -12.16
N ALA A 370 -14.37 7.26 -11.10
CA ALA A 370 -14.25 5.82 -11.00
C ALA A 370 -15.64 5.17 -11.12
N THR A 371 -15.70 4.08 -11.89
CA THR A 371 -16.94 3.38 -12.22
C THR A 371 -16.83 1.93 -11.71
N PRO A 372 -17.44 1.62 -10.55
CA PRO A 372 -17.48 0.26 -10.01
C PRO A 372 -18.58 -0.55 -10.70
N VAL A 373 -18.19 -1.63 -11.36
CA VAL A 373 -19.10 -2.60 -12.01
C VAL A 373 -18.94 -3.95 -11.36
N GLY A 374 -20.00 -4.46 -10.73
CA GLY A 374 -19.91 -5.72 -10.01
C GLY A 374 -21.05 -5.94 -9.04
N ARG A 375 -20.74 -6.54 -7.89
CA ARG A 375 -21.73 -6.87 -6.87
C ARG A 375 -21.17 -6.59 -5.48
N VAL A 376 -22.02 -6.01 -4.63
CA VAL A 376 -21.85 -5.94 -3.19
C VAL A 376 -23.01 -6.67 -2.54
N GLU A 377 -22.74 -7.50 -1.54
CA GLU A 377 -23.72 -8.28 -0.80
C GLU A 377 -23.43 -8.20 0.70
N ALA A 378 -24.45 -7.92 1.48
CA ALA A 378 -24.47 -8.04 2.92
C ALA A 378 -25.49 -9.11 3.29
N SER A 379 -25.13 -10.02 4.19
CA SER A 379 -26.01 -11.11 4.60
C SER A 379 -25.99 -11.28 6.11
N GLY A 380 -27.18 -11.40 6.71
CA GLY A 380 -27.34 -11.65 8.14
C GLY A 380 -26.81 -10.54 9.06
N LEU A 381 -26.77 -9.28 8.61
CA LEU A 381 -26.36 -8.17 9.47
C LEU A 381 -27.49 -7.82 10.46
N ASP A 382 -27.17 -7.55 11.72
CA ASP A 382 -28.18 -7.07 12.68
C ASP A 382 -28.65 -5.66 12.29
N GLY A 383 -29.89 -5.55 11.81
CA GLY A 383 -30.45 -4.28 11.33
C GLY A 383 -30.50 -3.19 12.40
N ARG A 384 -30.55 -3.56 13.68
CA ARG A 384 -30.49 -2.59 14.80
C ARG A 384 -29.15 -1.89 14.86
N ARG A 385 -28.08 -2.58 14.47
CA ARG A 385 -26.74 -2.00 14.38
C ARG A 385 -26.59 -1.12 13.15
N LEU A 386 -27.39 -1.31 12.09
CA LEU A 386 -27.30 -0.45 10.90
C LEU A 386 -27.98 0.92 11.08
N VAL A 387 -28.79 1.10 12.13
CA VAL A 387 -29.54 2.34 12.39
C VAL A 387 -28.66 3.60 12.39
N PRO A 388 -27.48 3.65 13.06
CA PRO A 388 -26.60 4.82 13.03
C PRO A 388 -26.10 5.18 11.62
N LEU A 389 -25.97 4.20 10.72
CA LEU A 389 -25.54 4.43 9.33
C LEU A 389 -26.59 5.21 8.53
N LEU A 390 -27.85 5.19 8.96
CA LEU A 390 -28.96 5.91 8.33
C LEU A 390 -29.15 7.33 8.88
N GLY A 391 -28.27 7.80 9.78
CA GLY A 391 -28.32 9.12 10.37
C GLY A 391 -29.66 9.44 11.05
N SER A 392 -30.17 10.66 10.85
CA SER A 392 -31.45 11.10 11.45
C SER A 392 -32.66 10.30 10.98
N SER A 393 -32.61 9.71 9.77
CA SER A 393 -33.66 8.83 9.27
C SER A 393 -33.72 7.53 10.06
N GLY A 394 -32.57 6.99 10.48
CA GLY A 394 -32.49 5.80 11.33
C GLY A 394 -33.14 5.97 12.70
N ALA A 395 -33.14 7.19 13.24
CA ALA A 395 -33.74 7.48 14.54
C ALA A 395 -35.29 7.42 14.54
N LYS A 396 -35.93 7.41 13.36
CA LYS A 396 -37.39 7.36 13.27
C LYS A 396 -37.91 5.99 13.77
N PRO A 397 -38.90 5.94 14.67
CA PRO A 397 -39.41 4.68 15.23
C PRO A 397 -39.85 3.66 14.17
N ILE A 398 -40.41 4.15 13.04
CA ILE A 398 -40.77 3.28 11.92
C ILE A 398 -39.56 2.57 11.31
N VAL A 399 -38.44 3.28 11.11
CA VAL A 399 -37.23 2.71 10.52
C VAL A 399 -36.62 1.68 11.46
N GLN A 400 -36.55 1.99 12.76
CA GLN A 400 -36.10 1.04 13.78
C GLN A 400 -36.97 -0.21 13.83
N GLY A 401 -38.30 -0.05 13.70
CA GLY A 401 -39.24 -1.16 13.65
C GLY A 401 -39.02 -2.08 12.45
N LEU A 402 -38.79 -1.50 11.26
CA LEU A 402 -38.54 -2.27 10.02
C LEU A 402 -37.17 -2.97 10.00
N LEU A 403 -36.19 -2.44 10.75
CA LEU A 403 -34.83 -2.98 10.87
C LEU A 403 -34.62 -3.84 12.12
N ALA A 404 -35.68 -4.26 12.80
CA ALA A 404 -35.57 -4.92 14.11
C ALA A 404 -34.93 -6.32 14.09
N GLY A 405 -34.67 -6.89 12.90
CA GLY A 405 -34.13 -8.24 12.67
C GLY A 405 -32.93 -8.26 11.73
N MET A 406 -32.65 -9.44 11.16
CA MET A 406 -31.51 -9.64 10.24
C MET A 406 -31.76 -8.98 8.89
N VAL A 407 -30.71 -8.41 8.32
CA VAL A 407 -30.71 -7.70 7.05
C VAL A 407 -29.87 -8.46 6.03
N ASN A 408 -30.47 -8.72 4.88
CA ASN A 408 -29.77 -9.11 3.67
C ASN A 408 -29.94 -8.01 2.64
N ALA A 409 -28.85 -7.53 2.06
CA ALA A 409 -28.90 -6.49 1.04
C ALA A 409 -27.93 -6.83 -0.08
N SER A 410 -28.27 -6.48 -1.30
CA SER A 410 -27.31 -6.54 -2.40
C SER A 410 -27.47 -5.37 -3.35
N LEU A 411 -26.36 -4.98 -3.97
CA LEU A 411 -26.31 -4.03 -5.05
C LEU A 411 -25.51 -4.68 -6.18
N GLN A 412 -26.11 -4.80 -7.35
CA GLN A 412 -25.44 -5.26 -8.56
C GLN A 412 -25.36 -4.11 -9.56
N THR A 413 -24.15 -3.74 -9.95
CA THR A 413 -23.92 -2.68 -10.93
C THR A 413 -23.46 -3.23 -12.28
N ALA A 414 -23.93 -2.62 -13.35
CA ALA A 414 -23.60 -2.99 -14.72
C ALA A 414 -23.45 -1.73 -15.58
N ARG A 415 -22.49 -1.73 -16.50
CA ARG A 415 -22.34 -0.66 -17.48
C ARG A 415 -23.45 -0.76 -18.53
N SER A 416 -24.15 0.34 -18.77
CA SER A 416 -25.18 0.46 -19.80
C SER A 416 -24.90 1.70 -20.65
N GLN A 417 -24.28 1.49 -21.82
CA GLN A 417 -23.75 2.59 -22.65
C GLN A 417 -22.78 3.48 -21.85
N ASP A 418 -23.10 4.76 -21.69
CA ASP A 418 -22.32 5.75 -20.92
C ASP A 418 -22.79 5.86 -19.45
N ASP A 419 -23.84 5.13 -19.07
CA ASP A 419 -24.43 5.14 -17.74
C ASP A 419 -24.01 3.91 -16.91
N LEU A 420 -24.12 4.04 -15.58
CA LEU A 420 -23.99 2.92 -14.64
C LEU A 420 -25.38 2.55 -14.10
N GLN A 421 -25.88 1.38 -14.47
CA GLN A 421 -27.11 0.82 -13.91
C GLN A 421 -26.78 0.08 -12.61
N GLY A 422 -27.63 0.21 -11.61
CA GLY A 422 -27.56 -0.53 -10.35
C GLY A 422 -28.93 -1.14 -10.04
N ASP A 423 -28.96 -2.45 -9.81
CA ASP A 423 -30.13 -3.14 -9.29
C ASP A 423 -29.86 -3.47 -7.81
N PHE A 424 -30.78 -3.13 -6.93
CA PHE A 424 -30.64 -3.36 -5.50
C PHE A 424 -31.73 -4.29 -4.97
N SER A 425 -31.38 -5.07 -3.94
CA SER A 425 -32.32 -5.82 -3.12
C SER A 425 -32.06 -5.54 -1.65
N PHE A 426 -33.12 -5.53 -0.86
CA PHE A 426 -33.06 -5.31 0.58
C PHE A 426 -34.15 -6.13 1.25
N GLN A 427 -33.76 -7.00 2.17
CA GLN A 427 -34.65 -7.94 2.82
C GLN A 427 -34.40 -7.96 4.33
N THR A 428 -35.50 -7.89 5.09
CA THR A 428 -35.59 -8.17 6.52
C THR A 428 -36.75 -9.12 6.79
N ASP A 429 -37.02 -9.43 8.05
CA ASP A 429 -38.23 -10.18 8.43
C ASP A 429 -39.54 -9.43 8.06
N LEU A 430 -39.48 -8.10 7.92
CA LEU A 430 -40.65 -7.26 7.68
C LEU A 430 -40.65 -6.57 6.32
N VAL A 431 -39.52 -6.50 5.62
CA VAL A 431 -39.39 -5.80 4.34
C VAL A 431 -38.77 -6.72 3.31
N ASP A 432 -39.32 -6.74 2.11
CA ASP A 432 -38.69 -7.29 0.92
C ASP A 432 -38.80 -6.24 -0.18
N ALA A 433 -37.68 -5.61 -0.51
CA ALA A 433 -37.62 -4.49 -1.43
C ALA A 433 -36.60 -4.75 -2.53
N THR A 434 -36.96 -4.35 -3.75
CA THR A 434 -36.10 -4.37 -4.92
C THR A 434 -36.25 -3.09 -5.71
N GLY A 435 -35.24 -2.73 -6.48
CA GLY A 435 -35.33 -1.59 -7.36
C GLY A 435 -34.15 -1.45 -8.29
N SER A 436 -34.24 -0.46 -9.17
CA SER A 436 -33.21 -0.15 -10.15
C SER A 436 -32.94 1.35 -10.18
N VAL A 437 -31.66 1.69 -10.27
CA VAL A 437 -31.15 3.05 -10.37
C VAL A 437 -30.21 3.16 -11.57
N VAL A 438 -30.11 4.34 -12.14
CA VAL A 438 -29.18 4.64 -13.24
C VAL A 438 -28.44 5.91 -12.89
N ARG A 439 -27.13 5.82 -12.67
CA ARG A 439 -26.26 6.98 -12.51
C ARG A 439 -25.98 7.57 -13.88
N ARG A 440 -26.39 8.83 -14.05
CA ARG A 440 -26.13 9.66 -15.23
C ARG A 440 -25.30 10.87 -14.83
N SER A 441 -24.75 11.59 -15.81
CA SER A 441 -24.06 12.84 -15.55
C SER A 441 -24.97 13.83 -14.80
N GLY A 442 -24.65 14.13 -13.54
CA GLY A 442 -25.34 15.12 -12.72
C GLY A 442 -26.67 14.68 -12.09
N ALA A 443 -27.04 13.40 -12.19
CA ALA A 443 -28.21 12.87 -11.48
C ALA A 443 -28.14 11.35 -11.25
N LEU A 444 -28.84 10.88 -10.22
CA LEU A 444 -29.21 9.47 -10.05
C LEU A 444 -30.69 9.31 -10.39
N HIS A 445 -30.99 8.56 -11.45
CA HIS A 445 -32.35 8.25 -11.86
C HIS A 445 -32.81 6.98 -11.14
N VAL A 446 -33.86 7.06 -10.32
CA VAL A 446 -34.52 5.89 -9.75
C VAL A 446 -35.57 5.43 -10.76
N ALA A 447 -35.30 4.31 -11.43
CA ALA A 447 -36.12 3.84 -12.55
C ALA A 447 -37.33 3.03 -12.10
N ALA A 448 -37.18 2.25 -11.03
CA ALA A 448 -38.27 1.50 -10.40
C ALA A 448 -37.91 1.13 -8.96
N GLY A 449 -38.93 1.04 -8.11
CA GLY A 449 -38.80 0.49 -6.77
C GLY A 449 -40.08 -0.23 -6.37
N GLU A 450 -39.94 -1.45 -5.86
CA GLU A 450 -41.04 -2.25 -5.32
C GLU A 450 -40.67 -2.74 -3.93
N ALA A 451 -41.59 -2.61 -2.98
CA ALA A 451 -41.39 -3.12 -1.62
C ALA A 451 -42.66 -3.82 -1.11
N THR A 452 -42.50 -5.04 -0.63
CA THR A 452 -43.48 -5.72 0.22
C THR A 452 -43.11 -5.48 1.67
N ILE A 453 -44.05 -4.95 2.46
CA ILE A 453 -43.87 -4.66 3.88
C ILE A 453 -44.92 -5.41 4.69
N THR A 454 -44.48 -6.15 5.69
CA THR A 454 -45.35 -6.68 6.75
C THR A 454 -45.61 -5.57 7.77
N VAL A 455 -46.76 -4.93 7.63
CA VAL A 455 -47.20 -3.83 8.49
C VAL A 455 -47.77 -4.43 9.78
N THR A 456 -47.00 -4.37 10.85
CA THR A 456 -47.44 -4.83 12.18
C THR A 456 -48.20 -3.73 12.93
N PRO A 457 -49.00 -4.05 13.95
CA PRO A 457 -49.63 -3.05 14.82
C PRO A 457 -48.62 -2.05 15.42
N ALA A 458 -47.40 -2.50 15.73
CA ALA A 458 -46.32 -1.63 16.22
C ALA A 458 -45.82 -0.65 15.14
N VAL A 459 -45.66 -1.10 13.90
CA VAL A 459 -45.27 -0.24 12.77
C VAL A 459 -46.35 0.81 12.46
N VAL A 460 -47.64 0.46 12.55
CA VAL A 460 -48.74 1.43 12.37
C VAL A 460 -48.80 2.43 13.52
N ALA A 461 -48.62 1.98 14.76
CA ALA A 461 -48.56 2.89 15.90
C ALA A 461 -47.40 3.89 15.74
N ALA A 462 -46.23 3.44 15.25
CA ALA A 462 -45.09 4.30 14.95
C ALA A 462 -45.36 5.30 13.80
N LEU A 463 -46.11 4.90 12.77
CA LEU A 463 -46.54 5.80 11.68
C LEU A 463 -47.49 6.90 12.15
N GLN A 464 -48.21 6.67 13.24
CA GLN A 464 -49.29 7.52 13.74
C GLN A 464 -48.95 8.19 15.08
N GLU A 465 -47.66 8.30 15.41
CA GLU A 465 -47.20 8.86 16.69
C GLU A 465 -47.75 10.28 16.94
N GLU A 466 -47.92 11.06 15.87
CA GLU A 466 -48.46 12.43 15.92
C GLU A 466 -49.96 12.51 15.61
N SER A 467 -50.65 11.37 15.39
CA SER A 467 -52.08 11.37 15.04
C SER A 467 -52.97 11.58 16.25
N GLU A 468 -53.90 12.53 16.17
CA GLU A 468 -54.93 12.75 17.20
C GLU A 468 -55.95 11.59 17.26
N GLU A 469 -56.15 10.88 16.13
CA GLU A 469 -57.08 9.76 15.99
C GLU A 469 -56.36 8.54 15.37
N PRO A 470 -55.58 7.78 16.16
CA PRO A 470 -54.82 6.65 15.64
C PRO A 470 -55.71 5.45 15.32
N ILE A 471 -55.51 4.88 14.14
CA ILE A 471 -56.12 3.64 13.69
C ILE A 471 -55.29 2.46 14.22
N ARG A 472 -55.94 1.47 14.84
CA ARG A 472 -55.26 0.27 15.32
C ARG A 472 -55.46 -0.87 14.34
N LEU A 473 -54.42 -1.68 14.16
CA LEU A 473 -54.53 -2.95 13.47
C LEU A 473 -54.78 -4.07 14.48
N ALA A 474 -55.74 -4.94 14.19
CA ALA A 474 -56.00 -6.16 14.98
C ALA A 474 -54.88 -7.20 14.82
N GLY A 475 -54.15 -7.15 13.70
CA GLY A 475 -53.06 -8.07 13.37
C GLY A 475 -52.19 -7.55 12.23
N PRO A 476 -51.11 -8.27 11.86
CA PRO A 476 -50.24 -7.88 10.76
C PRO A 476 -50.99 -7.84 9.42
N ALA A 477 -50.64 -6.88 8.58
CA ALA A 477 -51.15 -6.76 7.21
C ALA A 477 -50.00 -6.70 6.20
N LYS A 478 -50.29 -7.03 4.93
CA LYS A 478 -49.32 -6.91 3.84
C LYS A 478 -49.56 -5.61 3.09
N ALA A 479 -48.51 -4.79 2.98
CA ALA A 479 -48.48 -3.62 2.12
C ALA A 479 -47.54 -3.87 0.95
N MET A 480 -47.96 -3.51 -0.25
CA MET A 480 -47.12 -3.48 -1.44
C MET A 480 -47.01 -2.05 -1.91
N ILE A 481 -45.77 -1.57 -2.02
CA ILE A 481 -45.43 -0.21 -2.39
C ILE A 481 -44.72 -0.25 -3.74
N THR A 482 -45.18 0.54 -4.70
CA THR A 482 -44.49 0.77 -5.98
C THR A 482 -44.18 2.25 -6.12
N LEU A 483 -42.90 2.56 -6.34
CA LEU A 483 -42.43 3.92 -6.59
C LEU A 483 -42.47 4.23 -8.09
N GLU A 484 -43.02 5.40 -8.45
CA GLU A 484 -42.86 5.91 -9.81
C GLU A 484 -41.44 6.49 -10.01
N PRO A 485 -40.93 6.55 -11.25
CA PRO A 485 -39.57 7.00 -11.51
C PRO A 485 -39.35 8.47 -11.11
N PHE A 486 -38.19 8.78 -10.52
CA PHE A 486 -37.78 10.15 -10.16
C PHE A 486 -36.27 10.32 -10.23
N ASP A 487 -35.81 11.58 -10.22
CA ASP A 487 -34.39 11.93 -10.28
C ASP A 487 -33.90 12.56 -8.96
N LEU A 488 -32.71 12.16 -8.53
CA LEU A 488 -31.94 12.83 -7.49
C LEU A 488 -30.81 13.64 -8.16
N PRO A 489 -30.91 14.97 -8.26
CA PRO A 489 -29.87 15.80 -8.88
C PRO A 489 -28.60 15.83 -8.02
N GLY A 490 -27.42 15.73 -8.64
CA GLY A 490 -26.12 15.72 -7.96
C GLY A 490 -25.06 14.95 -8.75
N ALA A 491 -23.77 15.25 -8.57
CA ALA A 491 -22.70 14.55 -9.29
C ALA A 491 -22.14 13.34 -8.53
N SER A 492 -22.35 13.29 -7.21
CA SER A 492 -21.83 12.28 -6.29
C SER A 492 -22.84 11.94 -5.18
N TYR A 493 -22.59 10.85 -4.44
CA TYR A 493 -23.44 10.40 -3.34
C TYR A 493 -23.71 11.49 -2.29
N ASP A 494 -22.65 12.23 -1.91
CA ASP A 494 -22.75 13.31 -0.91
C ASP A 494 -23.44 14.58 -1.45
N GLU A 495 -23.59 14.69 -2.78
CA GLU A 495 -24.19 15.83 -3.47
C GLU A 495 -25.63 15.58 -3.92
N TYR A 496 -26.12 14.34 -3.86
CA TYR A 496 -27.49 14.05 -4.30
C TYR A 496 -28.50 14.79 -3.44
N ALA A 497 -29.15 15.77 -4.04
CA ALA A 497 -30.21 16.53 -3.43
C ALA A 497 -31.55 15.79 -3.54
N LEU A 498 -32.41 16.02 -2.56
CA LEU A 498 -33.79 15.54 -2.59
C LEU A 498 -34.55 16.20 -3.76
N PRO A 499 -35.51 15.49 -4.38
CA PRO A 499 -36.25 16.01 -5.51
C PRO A 499 -37.16 17.17 -5.09
N ASP A 500 -37.21 18.23 -5.90
CA ASP A 500 -38.12 19.37 -5.68
C ASP A 500 -39.60 18.99 -5.88
N GLN A 501 -39.85 17.95 -6.67
CA GLN A 501 -41.18 17.42 -6.93
C GLN A 501 -41.52 16.29 -5.94
N PRO A 502 -42.80 16.14 -5.56
CA PRO A 502 -43.24 14.97 -4.81
C PRO A 502 -42.89 13.68 -5.55
N VAL A 503 -42.47 12.67 -4.81
CA VAL A 503 -42.33 11.30 -5.29
C VAL A 503 -43.70 10.65 -5.23
N GLU A 504 -44.16 10.17 -6.38
CA GLU A 504 -45.43 9.44 -6.50
C GLU A 504 -45.22 7.97 -6.15
N MET A 505 -46.10 7.43 -5.32
CA MET A 505 -46.08 6.02 -4.94
C MET A 505 -47.49 5.42 -4.89
N LYS A 506 -47.59 4.14 -5.25
CA LYS A 506 -48.81 3.35 -5.14
C LYS A 506 -48.69 2.41 -3.96
N VAL A 507 -49.65 2.47 -3.05
CA VAL A 507 -49.72 1.60 -1.88
C VAL A 507 -50.94 0.71 -2.01
N ALA A 508 -50.73 -0.59 -2.10
CA ALA A 508 -51.78 -1.60 -2.02
C ALA A 508 -51.69 -2.32 -0.67
N LEU A 509 -52.82 -2.44 0.02
CA LEU A 509 -52.95 -3.10 1.31
C LEU A 509 -53.94 -4.24 1.18
N GLU A 510 -53.55 -5.42 1.65
CA GLU A 510 -54.36 -6.64 1.58
C GLU A 510 -54.70 -7.16 2.97
N ASP A 511 -55.94 -7.61 3.12
CA ASP A 511 -56.48 -8.27 4.33
C ASP A 511 -56.21 -7.53 5.66
N VAL A 512 -56.39 -6.20 5.64
CA VAL A 512 -56.20 -5.36 6.82
C VAL A 512 -57.38 -5.50 7.78
N GLN A 513 -57.12 -5.91 9.02
CA GLN A 513 -58.13 -5.88 10.08
C GLN A 513 -57.96 -4.62 10.92
N ILE A 514 -58.93 -3.71 10.84
CA ILE A 514 -58.91 -2.42 11.52
C ILE A 514 -59.76 -2.47 12.79
N GLU A 515 -59.17 -2.06 13.90
CA GLU A 515 -59.84 -1.78 15.17
C GLU A 515 -59.96 -0.26 15.36
N HIS A 516 -61.18 0.20 15.66
CA HIS A 516 -61.44 1.61 15.96
C HIS A 516 -62.44 1.72 17.11
N PRO A 517 -62.27 2.66 18.06
CA PRO A 517 -63.17 2.79 19.22
C PRO A 517 -64.64 3.03 18.87
N ALA A 518 -64.92 3.55 17.68
CA ALA A 518 -66.28 3.76 17.17
C ALA A 518 -66.90 2.53 16.47
N LEU A 519 -66.18 1.41 16.36
CA LEU A 519 -66.65 0.17 15.74
C LEU A 519 -66.91 -0.89 16.81
N GLU A 520 -68.04 -1.60 16.72
CA GLU A 520 -68.39 -2.69 17.65
C GLU A 520 -67.56 -3.97 17.40
N GLU A 521 -67.09 -4.19 16.17
CA GLU A 521 -66.26 -5.33 15.76
C GLU A 521 -65.13 -4.87 14.80
N PRO A 522 -63.99 -5.59 14.73
CA PRO A 522 -62.94 -5.30 13.76
C PRO A 522 -63.45 -5.37 12.32
N VAL A 523 -63.09 -4.40 11.49
CA VAL A 523 -63.47 -4.37 10.07
C VAL A 523 -62.35 -4.97 9.23
N LEU A 524 -62.67 -6.00 8.44
CA LEU A 524 -61.76 -6.58 7.45
C LEU A 524 -61.85 -5.78 6.14
N VAL A 525 -60.77 -5.10 5.80
CA VAL A 525 -60.56 -4.45 4.50
C VAL A 525 -59.77 -5.43 3.62
N ARG A 526 -60.46 -6.09 2.69
CA ARG A 526 -59.84 -7.11 1.81
C ARG A 526 -58.78 -6.52 0.88
N THR A 527 -59.06 -5.35 0.31
CA THR A 527 -58.17 -4.65 -0.60
C THR A 527 -58.36 -3.15 -0.44
N MET A 528 -57.26 -2.42 -0.26
CA MET A 528 -57.22 -0.97 -0.30
C MET A 528 -56.06 -0.53 -1.18
N SER A 529 -56.30 0.44 -2.06
CA SER A 529 -55.26 1.04 -2.90
C SER A 529 -55.25 2.55 -2.71
N ALA A 530 -54.08 3.12 -2.52
CA ALA A 530 -53.88 4.56 -2.42
C ALA A 530 -52.76 4.99 -3.37
N GLU A 531 -52.94 6.16 -3.99
CA GLU A 531 -51.87 6.89 -4.67
C GLU A 531 -51.44 8.02 -3.73
N VAL A 532 -50.14 8.11 -3.46
CA VAL A 532 -49.57 9.02 -2.48
C VAL A 532 -48.45 9.82 -3.15
N ALA A 533 -48.57 11.14 -3.07
CA ALA A 533 -47.51 12.08 -3.48
C ALA A 533 -46.78 12.56 -2.22
N ALA A 534 -45.52 12.17 -2.03
CA ALA A 534 -44.75 12.51 -0.84
C ALA A 534 -43.52 13.37 -1.17
N ARG A 535 -43.30 14.44 -0.41
CA ARG A 535 -42.04 15.19 -0.48
C ARG A 535 -41.02 14.56 0.45
N LEU A 536 -39.87 14.15 -0.09
CA LEU A 536 -38.76 13.68 0.72
C LEU A 536 -38.19 14.85 1.55
N GLY A 537 -37.94 14.64 2.84
CA GLY A 537 -37.28 15.62 3.72
C GLY A 537 -38.20 16.65 4.41
N ALA A 538 -39.48 16.73 4.07
CA ALA A 538 -40.44 17.49 4.87
C ALA A 538 -40.90 16.63 6.06
N SER A 539 -40.83 17.16 7.29
CA SER A 539 -41.72 16.64 8.34
C SER A 539 -43.15 16.69 7.80
N PRO A 540 -44.00 15.68 8.09
CA PRO A 540 -45.42 15.83 7.84
C PRO A 540 -45.88 17.09 8.59
N GLY A 541 -46.53 18.00 7.88
CA GLY A 541 -47.11 19.22 8.44
C GLY A 541 -48.60 19.05 8.69
#